data_AF-A0A7W6C440-F1
#
_entry.id   AF-A0A7W6C440-F1
#
_cell.length_a   1.000
_cell.length_b   1.000
_cell.length_c   1.000
_cell.angle_alpha   90.00
_cell.angle_beta   90.00
_cell.angle_gamma   90.00
#
_symmetry.space_group_name_H-M   'P 1'
#
loop_
_entity.id
_entity.type
_entity.pdbx_description
1 polymer ?
#
loop_
_entity_poly.entity_id
_entity_poly.type
_entity_poly.pdbx_seq_one_letter_code
_entity_poly.pdbx_strand_id
1 'polypeptide(L)'
;MKAIILDGTPEEIRAALPGYLDAASTIVLPNAVPSPTKAATKTATNEDEDDFDVSYIEKQTARRYLNRRILHDTQRTILTTLAKASPEMVTAPELQEKLGISTSQFAGMMGAMGRRLTNTPGWVEGDCLFIQEWDTEKGYYCYGLPDSVIEAMKAEKLI
;
A
#
# COMPACT_ATOMS: atom_id res chain seq x y z
N MET A 1 -18.83 -3.35 -36.96
CA MET A 1 -17.35 -3.33 -36.97
C MET A 1 -16.85 -4.76 -36.97
N LYS A 2 -15.94 -5.14 -37.86
CA LYS A 2 -15.36 -6.49 -37.90
C LYS A 2 -14.03 -6.45 -37.15
N ALA A 3 -13.89 -7.21 -36.08
CA ALA A 3 -12.62 -7.37 -35.37
C ALA A 3 -11.91 -8.63 -35.90
N ILE A 4 -10.64 -8.51 -36.25
CA ILE A 4 -9.77 -9.63 -36.64
C ILE A 4 -8.80 -9.81 -35.47
N ILE A 5 -8.81 -10.99 -34.85
CA ILE A 5 -7.86 -11.37 -33.80
C ILE A 5 -6.82 -12.25 -34.46
N LEU A 6 -5.55 -11.84 -34.39
CA LEU A 6 -4.40 -12.59 -34.90
C LEU A 6 -3.61 -13.10 -33.70
N ASP A 7 -3.36 -14.40 -33.68
CA ASP A 7 -2.56 -15.08 -32.65
C ASP A 7 -1.24 -15.53 -33.30
N GLY A 8 -0.11 -15.06 -32.77
CA GLY A 8 1.20 -15.26 -33.37
C GLY A 8 2.24 -14.25 -32.86
N THR A 9 3.52 -14.54 -33.09
CA THR A 9 4.60 -13.60 -32.74
C THR A 9 4.57 -12.36 -33.65
N PRO A 10 5.10 -11.21 -33.21
CA PRO A 10 5.06 -9.97 -33.99
C PRO A 10 5.69 -10.08 -35.39
N GLU A 11 6.66 -10.99 -35.56
CA GLU A 11 7.33 -11.23 -36.84
C GLU A 11 6.46 -12.06 -37.79
N GLU A 12 5.75 -13.07 -37.27
CA GLU A 12 4.81 -13.89 -38.04
C GLU A 12 3.61 -13.06 -38.54
N ILE A 13 3.11 -12.16 -37.69
CA ILE A 13 1.98 -11.28 -38.05
C ILE A 13 2.39 -10.30 -39.16
N ARG A 14 3.62 -9.78 -39.15
CA ARG A 14 4.14 -8.90 -40.20
C ARG A 14 4.32 -9.61 -41.54
N ALA A 15 4.75 -10.88 -41.52
CA ALA A 15 4.92 -11.68 -42.73
C ALA A 15 3.57 -12.07 -43.37
N ALA A 16 2.53 -12.30 -42.57
CA ALA A 16 1.23 -12.75 -43.05
C ALA A 16 0.37 -11.67 -43.74
N LEU A 17 0.63 -10.38 -43.48
CA LEU A 17 -0.21 -9.26 -43.95
C LEU A 17 0.61 -8.06 -44.46
N PRO A 18 1.38 -8.19 -45.56
CA PRO A 18 2.05 -7.06 -46.18
C PRO A 18 1.01 -6.15 -46.84
N GLY A 19 0.66 -5.04 -46.17
CA GLY A 19 -0.22 -3.99 -46.70
C GLY A 19 -1.41 -3.59 -45.82
N TYR A 20 -1.61 -4.22 -44.66
CA TYR A 20 -2.74 -3.89 -43.77
C TYR A 20 -2.44 -2.80 -42.72
N LEU A 21 -1.18 -2.32 -42.65
CA LEU A 21 -0.74 -1.33 -41.65
C LEU A 21 -0.72 0.13 -42.16
N ASP A 22 -0.97 0.38 -43.46
CA ASP A 22 -0.95 1.74 -44.04
C ASP A 22 -2.32 2.44 -44.06
N ALA A 23 -3.39 1.77 -43.61
CA ALA A 23 -4.70 2.40 -43.47
C ALA A 23 -5.05 2.52 -41.99
N ALA A 24 -5.17 3.77 -41.53
CA ALA A 24 -5.56 4.17 -40.17
C ALA A 24 -6.63 3.24 -39.55
N SER A 25 -6.20 2.35 -38.67
CA SER A 25 -7.08 1.54 -37.82
C SER A 25 -6.31 1.10 -36.57
N THR A 26 -6.71 1.67 -35.44
CA THR A 26 -6.24 1.37 -34.09
C THR A 26 -6.36 -0.12 -33.80
N ILE A 27 -5.24 -0.79 -33.56
CA ILE A 27 -5.19 -2.17 -33.09
C ILE A 27 -5.64 -2.17 -31.62
N VAL A 28 -6.79 -2.78 -31.34
CA VAL A 28 -7.28 -3.03 -29.98
C VAL A 28 -6.98 -4.50 -29.64
N LEU A 29 -6.06 -4.72 -28.70
CA LEU A 29 -5.81 -6.02 -28.08
C LEU A 29 -6.92 -6.32 -27.05
N PRO A 30 -7.61 -7.47 -27.09
CA PRO A 30 -8.61 -7.81 -26.08
C PRO A 30 -8.01 -8.55 -24.86
N ASN A 31 -8.44 -8.10 -23.69
CA ASN A 31 -8.45 -8.75 -22.37
C ASN A 31 -7.18 -8.78 -21.51
N ALA A 32 -6.83 -7.61 -20.97
CA ALA A 32 -6.59 -7.51 -19.53
C ALA A 32 -7.92 -7.16 -18.85
N VAL A 33 -8.27 -7.93 -17.82
CA VAL A 33 -9.47 -7.79 -16.97
C VAL A 33 -9.67 -6.32 -16.56
N PRO A 34 -10.90 -5.78 -16.54
CA PRO A 34 -11.14 -4.42 -16.06
C PRO A 34 -10.77 -4.32 -14.57
N SER A 35 -9.63 -3.69 -14.29
CA SER A 35 -9.34 -3.12 -12.99
C SER A 35 -10.41 -2.06 -12.67
N PRO A 36 -11.00 -2.06 -11.47
CA PRO A 36 -11.91 -0.99 -11.08
C PRO A 36 -11.15 0.34 -11.04
N THR A 37 -11.52 1.23 -11.96
CA THR A 37 -11.14 2.63 -12.00
C THR A 37 -11.63 3.35 -10.74
N LYS A 38 -10.70 3.63 -9.82
CA LYS A 38 -10.42 4.97 -9.27
C LYS A 38 -9.37 4.84 -8.16
N ALA A 39 -8.11 4.95 -8.54
CA ALA A 39 -7.13 5.58 -7.69
C ALA A 39 -6.60 6.75 -8.51
N ALA A 40 -6.92 7.97 -8.09
CA ALA A 40 -6.29 9.15 -8.61
C ALA A 40 -4.80 9.05 -8.21
N THR A 41 -3.96 8.68 -9.16
CA THR A 41 -2.52 8.87 -9.04
C THR A 41 -2.28 10.38 -9.14
N LYS A 42 -2.28 11.06 -7.99
CA LYS A 42 -1.54 12.31 -7.87
C LYS A 42 -0.07 11.90 -7.93
N THR A 43 0.54 12.18 -9.06
CA THR A 43 1.99 12.28 -9.23
C THR A 43 2.54 13.08 -8.05
N ALA A 44 3.43 12.48 -7.28
CA ALA A 44 4.24 13.18 -6.29
C ALA A 44 5.22 14.06 -7.07
N THR A 45 4.75 15.22 -7.49
CA THR A 45 5.60 16.34 -7.89
C THR A 45 5.95 17.07 -6.61
N ASN A 46 7.24 17.11 -6.29
CA ASN A 46 7.79 18.00 -5.27
C ASN A 46 7.43 19.45 -5.61
N GLU A 47 7.39 20.28 -4.56
CA GLU A 47 7.13 21.74 -4.56
C GLU A 47 5.67 22.13 -4.38
N ASP A 48 5.13 21.83 -3.20
CA ASP A 48 4.29 22.73 -2.41
C ASP A 48 4.21 22.12 -1.00
N GLU A 49 4.80 22.79 0.00
CA GLU A 49 4.60 22.50 1.43
C GLU A 49 3.16 22.86 1.82
N ASP A 50 2.19 22.16 1.22
CA ASP A 50 0.85 22.10 1.79
C ASP A 50 0.98 21.23 3.05
N ASP A 51 0.83 21.89 4.19
CA ASP A 51 0.76 21.31 5.53
C ASP A 51 -0.48 20.39 5.59
N PHE A 52 -0.35 19.19 5.02
CA PHE A 52 -1.38 18.17 5.09
C PHE A 52 -1.46 17.71 6.53
N ASP A 53 -2.43 18.25 7.27
CA ASP A 53 -2.79 17.78 8.61
C ASP A 53 -3.01 16.26 8.57
N VAL A 54 -2.00 15.51 9.01
CA VAL A 54 -2.09 14.05 9.07
C VAL A 54 -2.95 13.69 10.28
N SER A 55 -4.18 13.26 10.02
CA SER A 55 -5.05 12.70 11.05
C SER A 55 -4.65 11.25 11.36
N TYR A 56 -4.74 10.87 12.64
CA TYR A 56 -4.52 9.51 13.10
C TYR A 56 -5.80 8.91 13.66
N ILE A 57 -5.94 7.60 13.50
CA ILE A 57 -7.16 6.91 13.93
C ILE A 57 -7.44 7.09 15.41
N GLU A 58 -8.70 7.28 15.78
CA GLU A 58 -9.11 7.32 17.17
C GLU A 58 -8.92 5.95 17.86
N LYS A 59 -8.77 5.97 19.19
CA LYS A 59 -8.61 4.77 20.01
C LYS A 59 -9.70 3.73 19.77
N GLN A 60 -10.96 4.14 19.63
CA GLN A 60 -12.05 3.18 19.42
C GLN A 60 -11.94 2.48 18.06
N THR A 61 -11.56 3.22 17.02
CA THR A 61 -11.29 2.69 15.68
C THR A 61 -10.07 1.79 15.67
N ALA A 62 -9.01 2.15 16.41
CA ALA A 62 -7.83 1.29 16.60
C ALA A 62 -8.19 -0.03 17.30
N ARG A 63 -9.01 -0.02 18.35
CA ARG A 63 -9.50 -1.25 19.00
C ARG A 63 -10.29 -2.13 18.05
N ARG A 64 -11.15 -1.55 17.20
CA ARG A 64 -11.87 -2.28 16.15
C ARG A 64 -10.89 -2.85 15.12
N TYR A 65 -9.90 -2.09 14.69
CA TYR A 65 -8.87 -2.52 13.76
C TYR A 65 -8.14 -3.75 14.28
N LEU A 66 -7.70 -3.73 15.54
CA LEU A 66 -6.96 -4.81 16.19
C LEU A 66 -7.81 -6.09 16.32
N ASN A 67 -9.11 -5.96 16.63
CA ASN A 67 -10.00 -7.09 16.87
C ASN A 67 -10.79 -7.59 15.64
N ARG A 68 -10.80 -6.86 14.53
CA ARG A 68 -11.63 -7.19 13.36
C ARG A 68 -11.36 -8.59 12.81
N ARG A 69 -10.10 -9.02 12.82
CA ARG A 69 -9.61 -10.37 12.45
C ARG A 69 -8.38 -10.69 13.29
N ILE A 70 -8.08 -11.96 13.48
CA ILE A 70 -6.83 -12.36 14.14
C ILE A 70 -5.65 -11.73 13.40
N LEU A 71 -4.77 -11.03 14.13
CA LEU A 71 -3.53 -10.49 13.59
C LEU A 71 -2.57 -11.64 13.34
N HIS A 72 -2.03 -11.73 12.13
CA HIS A 72 -0.93 -12.66 11.84
C HIS A 72 0.28 -12.31 12.70
N ASP A 73 1.11 -13.30 13.04
CA ASP A 73 2.27 -13.11 13.93
C ASP A 73 3.18 -11.98 13.45
N THR A 74 3.40 -11.87 12.14
CA THR A 74 4.20 -10.80 11.52
C THR A 74 3.61 -9.40 11.78
N GLN A 75 2.28 -9.25 11.67
CA GLN A 75 1.60 -7.98 11.97
C GLN A 75 1.69 -7.64 13.46
N ARG A 76 1.54 -8.66 14.33
CA ARG A 76 1.70 -8.51 15.77
C ARG A 76 3.13 -8.10 16.12
N THR A 77 4.15 -8.70 15.48
CA THR A 77 5.55 -8.36 15.69
C THR A 77 5.86 -6.92 15.28
N ILE A 78 5.31 -6.42 14.17
CA ILE A 78 5.45 -5.00 13.79
C ILE A 78 4.85 -4.12 14.88
N LEU A 79 3.56 -4.30 15.21
CA LEU A 79 2.86 -3.45 16.16
C LEU A 79 3.54 -3.44 17.54
N THR A 80 3.93 -4.62 18.03
CA THR A 80 4.63 -4.74 19.33
C THR A 80 6.05 -4.18 19.29
N THR A 81 6.75 -4.25 18.16
CA THR A 81 8.07 -3.64 18.00
C THR A 81 7.98 -2.12 18.04
N LEU A 82 7.03 -1.54 17.29
CA LEU A 82 6.82 -0.10 17.29
C LEU A 82 6.34 0.41 18.64
N ALA A 83 5.44 -0.31 19.31
CA ALA A 83 4.97 0.07 20.64
C ALA A 83 6.07 0.05 21.70
N LYS A 84 7.06 -0.85 21.57
CA LYS A 84 8.23 -0.92 22.47
C LYS A 84 9.27 0.17 22.21
N ALA A 85 9.37 0.62 20.96
CA ALA A 85 10.28 1.70 20.58
C ALA A 85 9.73 3.08 20.94
N SER A 86 8.41 3.22 21.09
CA SER A 86 7.76 4.50 21.42
C SER A 86 8.40 5.17 22.66
N PRO A 87 8.76 6.48 22.57
CA PRO A 87 8.37 7.45 21.54
C PRO A 87 9.26 7.48 20.28
N GLU A 88 10.32 6.68 20.20
CA GLU A 88 11.21 6.64 19.05
C GLU A 88 10.57 5.91 17.85
N MET A 89 11.07 6.22 16.65
CA MET A 89 10.67 5.56 15.41
C MET A 89 11.64 4.43 15.07
N VAL A 90 11.13 3.40 14.39
CA VAL A 90 11.91 2.25 13.91
C VAL A 90 12.03 2.31 12.40
N THR A 91 13.21 2.06 11.88
CA THR A 91 13.47 2.12 10.44
C THR A 91 12.85 0.93 9.70
N ALA A 92 12.50 1.11 8.42
CA ALA A 92 12.03 0.02 7.58
C ALA A 92 13.02 -1.17 7.50
N PRO A 93 14.35 -0.95 7.35
CA PRO A 93 15.33 -2.03 7.35
C PRO A 93 15.37 -2.82 8.66
N GLU A 94 15.29 -2.16 9.82
CA GLU A 94 15.26 -2.87 11.12
C GLU A 94 14.02 -3.74 11.27
N LEU A 95 12.85 -3.26 10.82
CA LEU A 95 11.63 -4.07 10.79
C LEU A 95 11.77 -5.25 9.82
N GLN A 96 12.35 -5.04 8.64
CA GLN A 96 12.57 -6.10 7.65
C GLN A 96 13.51 -7.18 8.18
N GLU A 97 14.63 -6.79 8.78
CA GLU A 97 15.61 -7.69 9.40
C GLU A 97 14.95 -8.51 10.53
N LYS A 98 14.23 -7.84 11.43
CA LYS A 98 13.56 -8.49 12.55
C LYS A 98 12.50 -9.51 12.13
N LEU A 99 11.86 -9.28 10.99
CA LEU A 99 10.84 -10.17 10.42
C LEU A 99 11.42 -11.23 9.49
N GLY A 100 12.69 -11.08 9.05
CA GLY A 100 13.32 -11.96 8.07
C GLY A 100 12.64 -11.91 6.70
N ILE A 101 12.18 -10.73 6.27
CA ILE A 101 11.45 -10.55 5.00
C ILE A 101 12.12 -9.53 4.08
N SER A 102 11.89 -9.68 2.78
CA SER A 102 12.38 -8.73 1.78
C SER A 102 11.62 -7.40 1.85
N THR A 103 12.20 -6.35 1.26
CA THR A 103 11.55 -5.05 1.08
C THR A 103 10.20 -5.16 0.34
N SER A 104 10.09 -6.01 -0.68
CA SER A 104 8.83 -6.21 -1.43
C SER A 104 7.76 -6.90 -0.59
N GLN A 105 8.15 -7.88 0.24
CA GLN A 105 7.24 -8.53 1.19
C GLN A 105 6.77 -7.55 2.27
N PHE A 106 7.68 -6.72 2.79
CA PHE A 106 7.35 -5.68 3.76
C PHE A 106 6.37 -4.66 3.18
N ALA A 107 6.61 -4.15 1.96
CA ALA A 107 5.70 -3.24 1.27
C ALA A 107 4.30 -3.86 1.07
N GLY A 108 4.24 -5.13 0.66
CA GLY A 108 2.97 -5.86 0.52
C GLY A 108 2.23 -6.00 1.86
N MET A 109 2.96 -6.21 2.95
CA MET A 109 2.40 -6.29 4.30
C MET A 109 1.87 -4.96 4.80
N MET A 110 2.62 -3.87 4.62
CA MET A 110 2.17 -2.52 4.97
C MET A 110 0.92 -2.13 4.18
N GLY A 111 0.88 -2.45 2.88
CA GLY A 111 -0.31 -2.27 2.05
C GLY A 111 -1.51 -3.10 2.54
N ALA A 112 -1.29 -4.35 2.97
CA ALA A 112 -2.35 -5.18 3.55
C ALA A 112 -2.88 -4.61 4.88
N MET A 113 -2.02 -4.02 5.71
CA MET A 113 -2.41 -3.33 6.94
C MET A 113 -3.22 -2.06 6.63
N GLY A 114 -2.84 -1.30 5.61
CA GLY A 114 -3.62 -0.15 5.11
C GLY A 114 -5.00 -0.57 4.61
N ARG A 115 -5.09 -1.63 3.78
CA ARG A 115 -6.39 -2.17 3.34
C ARG A 115 -7.24 -2.69 4.50
N ARG A 116 -6.62 -3.28 5.52
CA ARG A 116 -7.32 -3.68 6.74
C ARG A 116 -7.90 -2.46 7.44
N LEU A 117 -7.16 -1.35 7.51
CA LEU A 117 -7.60 -0.12 8.13
C LEU A 117 -8.79 0.50 7.41
N THR A 118 -8.68 0.73 6.10
CA THR A 118 -9.73 1.40 5.31
C THR A 118 -11.06 0.65 5.31
N ASN A 119 -11.03 -0.65 5.58
CA ASN A 119 -12.24 -1.47 5.70
C ASN A 119 -12.69 -1.69 7.17
N THR A 120 -12.12 -0.97 8.13
CA THR A 120 -12.49 -1.07 9.56
C THR A 120 -13.64 -0.10 9.86
N PRO A 121 -14.75 -0.55 10.47
CA PRO A 121 -15.86 0.33 10.80
C PRO A 121 -15.46 1.49 11.72
N GLY A 122 -15.74 2.72 11.30
CA GLY A 122 -15.36 3.95 12.03
C GLY A 122 -14.03 4.55 11.59
N TRP A 123 -13.37 4.00 10.55
CA TRP A 123 -12.28 4.69 9.88
C TRP A 123 -12.82 5.89 9.09
N VAL A 124 -12.10 7.02 9.18
CA VAL A 124 -12.36 8.24 8.41
C VAL A 124 -11.31 8.37 7.32
N GLU A 125 -11.71 8.85 6.14
CA GLU A 125 -10.79 9.05 5.03
C GLU A 125 -9.67 10.03 5.42
N GLY A 126 -8.42 9.62 5.17
CA GLY A 126 -7.22 10.35 5.58
C GLY A 126 -6.59 9.85 6.88
N ASP A 127 -7.34 9.14 7.73
CA ASP A 127 -6.77 8.66 8.99
C ASP A 127 -5.68 7.60 8.76
N CYS A 128 -4.55 7.79 9.43
CA CYS A 128 -3.39 6.89 9.40
C CYS A 128 -3.32 6.00 10.65
N LEU A 129 -2.88 4.74 10.45
CA LEU A 129 -2.56 3.81 11.55
C LEU A 129 -1.15 4.00 12.09
N PHE A 130 -0.22 4.41 11.23
CA PHE A 130 1.20 4.56 11.53
C PHE A 130 1.63 6.00 11.36
N ILE A 131 2.53 6.44 12.22
CA ILE A 131 3.37 7.62 11.95
C ILE A 131 4.42 7.16 10.94
N GLN A 132 4.58 7.88 9.85
CA GLN A 132 5.50 7.56 8.76
C GLN A 132 6.29 8.81 8.40
N GLU A 133 7.62 8.69 8.40
CA GLU A 133 8.52 9.77 8.02
C GLU A 133 9.54 9.22 7.04
N TRP A 134 9.81 9.95 5.96
CA TRP A 134 10.85 9.57 5.00
C TRP A 134 12.18 10.20 5.39
N ASP A 135 13.17 9.38 5.75
CA ASP A 135 14.54 9.83 6.00
C ASP A 135 15.24 10.04 4.65
N THR A 136 15.37 11.30 4.22
CA THR A 136 15.97 11.68 2.93
C THR A 136 17.46 11.36 2.85
N GLU A 137 18.18 11.41 3.97
CA GLU A 137 19.61 11.11 4.03
C GLU A 137 19.87 9.62 3.83
N LYS A 138 19.02 8.79 4.44
CA LYS A 138 19.23 7.33 4.44
C LYS A 138 18.40 6.58 3.40
N GLY A 139 17.41 7.25 2.80
CA GLY A 139 16.62 6.71 1.69
C GLY A 139 15.63 5.63 2.10
N TYR A 140 15.04 5.72 3.30
CA TYR A 140 14.02 4.79 3.77
C TYR A 140 13.00 5.43 4.71
N TYR A 141 11.87 4.76 4.90
CA TYR A 141 10.84 5.16 5.87
C TYR A 141 11.23 4.78 7.31
N CYS A 142 10.90 5.67 8.22
CA CYS A 142 10.80 5.43 9.66
C CYS A 142 9.32 5.28 10.04
N TYR A 143 9.04 4.37 10.97
CA TYR A 143 7.68 4.04 11.40
C TYR A 143 7.53 4.22 12.91
N GLY A 144 6.38 4.75 13.32
CA GLY A 144 5.95 4.87 14.71
C GLY A 144 4.47 4.53 14.88
N LEU A 145 4.01 4.51 16.13
CA LEU A 145 2.59 4.38 16.46
C LEU A 145 2.09 5.65 17.15
N PRO A 146 0.91 6.17 16.77
CA PRO A 146 0.28 7.24 17.52
C PRO A 146 -0.24 6.73 18.86
N ASP A 147 -0.36 7.63 19.84
CA ASP A 147 -0.79 7.31 21.21
C ASP A 147 -2.14 6.57 21.25
N SER A 148 -3.07 6.95 20.37
CA SER A 148 -4.38 6.32 20.24
C SER A 148 -4.29 4.81 19.95
N VAL A 149 -3.29 4.38 19.17
CA VAL A 149 -3.05 2.98 18.83
C VAL A 149 -2.34 2.27 19.98
N ILE A 150 -1.37 2.91 20.62
CA ILE A 150 -0.67 2.35 21.79
C ILE A 150 -1.67 2.09 22.93
N GLU A 151 -2.55 3.05 23.21
CA GLU A 151 -3.61 2.90 24.20
C GLU A 151 -4.59 1.77 23.85
N ALA A 152 -4.93 1.63 22.56
CA ALA A 152 -5.76 0.53 22.10
C ALA A 152 -5.06 -0.82 22.29
N MET A 153 -3.77 -0.93 21.99
CA MET A 153 -2.99 -2.14 22.20
C MET A 153 -2.91 -2.55 23.68
N LYS A 154 -2.73 -1.59 24.60
CA LYS A 154 -2.80 -1.82 26.05
C LYS A 154 -4.18 -2.34 26.48
N ALA A 155 -5.25 -1.72 25.97
CA ALA A 155 -6.62 -2.14 26.29
C ALA A 155 -6.94 -3.57 25.83
N GLU A 156 -6.36 -3.98 24.70
CA GLU A 156 -6.51 -5.33 24.12
C GLU A 156 -5.45 -6.33 24.62
N LYS A 157 -4.62 -5.94 25.60
CA LYS A 157 -3.56 -6.79 26.20
C LYS A 157 -2.58 -7.37 25.17
N LEU A 158 -2.25 -6.58 24.15
CA LEU A 158 -1.25 -6.94 23.13
C LEU A 158 0.17 -6.54 23.54
N ILE A 159 0.28 -5.60 24.49
CA ILE A 159 1.49 -5.13 25.17
C ILE A 159 1.19 -4.90 26.64
#